data_AF-A0A534MKH6-F1
#
_entry.id   AF-A0A534MKH6-F1
#
_cell.length_a   1.000
_cell.length_b   1.000
_cell.length_c   1.000
_cell.angle_alpha   90.00
_cell.angle_beta   90.00
_cell.angle_gamma   90.00
#
_symmetry.space_group_name_H-M   'P 1'
#
loop_
_entity.id
_entity.type
_entity.pdbx_description
1 polymer ?
#
loop_
_entity_poly.entity_id
_entity_poly.type
_entity_poly.pdbx_seq_one_letter_code
_entity_poly.pdbx_strand_id
1 'polypeptide(L)' 'ALTPRDIGALNAEMTDPRFNDEFWRNEIQAMLQINKKAEQQALAKYGLDYVTDTYLPEKLGPLGLM' A
#
# COMPACT_ATOMS: atom_id res chain seq x y z
N ALA A 1 -5.92 2.09 -12.83
CA ALA A 1 -6.01 0.62 -12.95
C ALA A 1 -4.60 0.06 -12.91
N LEU A 2 -4.43 -1.23 -12.58
CA LEU A 2 -3.13 -1.90 -12.68
C LEU A 2 -2.79 -2.14 -14.14
N THR A 3 -1.51 -2.03 -14.48
CA THR A 3 -0.97 -2.44 -15.78
C THR A 3 -0.66 -3.95 -15.77
N PRO A 4 -0.50 -4.59 -16.94
CA PRO A 4 -0.06 -5.99 -17.00
C PRO A 4 1.26 -6.24 -16.27
N ARG A 5 2.15 -5.23 -16.27
CA ARG A 5 3.43 -5.29 -15.54
C ARG A 5 3.22 -5.27 -14.03
N ASP A 6 2.29 -4.47 -13.52
CA ASP A 6 1.96 -4.41 -12.10
C ASP A 6 1.38 -5.75 -11.62
N ILE A 7 0.47 -6.34 -12.41
CA ILE A 7 -0.11 -7.66 -12.12
C ILE A 7 0.98 -8.74 -12.12
N GLY A 8 1.91 -8.70 -13.08
CA GLY A 8 3.05 -9.61 -13.12
C GLY A 8 3.95 -9.50 -11.88
N ALA A 9 4.20 -8.27 -11.41
CA ALA A 9 4.98 -8.02 -10.20
C ALA A 9 4.27 -8.57 -8.94
N LEU A 10 2.99 -8.27 -8.77
CA LEU A 10 2.19 -8.75 -7.62
C LEU A 10 2.12 -10.28 -7.56
N ASN A 11 1.97 -10.95 -8.70
CA ASN A 11 2.01 -12.41 -8.77
C ASN A 11 3.39 -12.98 -8.42
N ALA A 12 4.48 -12.29 -8.79
CA ALA A 12 5.83 -12.70 -8.39
C ALA A 12 6.02 -12.55 -6.87
N GLU A 13 5.54 -11.46 -6.28
CA GLU A 13 5.59 -11.20 -4.84
C GLU A 13 4.87 -12.28 -4.02
N MET A 14 3.75 -12.82 -4.52
CA MET A 14 3.03 -13.94 -3.86
C MET A 14 3.88 -15.20 -3.66
N THR A 15 4.89 -15.40 -4.50
CA THR A 15 5.81 -16.55 -4.43
C THR A 15 7.15 -16.23 -3.76
N ASP A 16 7.39 -14.96 -3.47
CA ASP A 16 8.65 -14.49 -2.89
C ASP A 16 8.64 -14.68 -1.36
N PRO A 17 9.67 -15.33 -0.78
CA PRO A 17 9.71 -15.62 0.66
C PRO A 17 9.69 -14.38 1.55
N ARG A 18 10.03 -13.19 1.02
CA ARG A 18 9.99 -11.91 1.76
C ARG A 18 8.56 -11.46 2.09
N PHE A 19 7.57 -11.95 1.33
CA PHE A 19 6.15 -11.60 1.48
C PHE A 19 5.31 -12.82 1.90
N ASN A 20 5.94 -13.83 2.52
CA ASN A 20 5.28 -15.08 2.86
C ASN A 20 4.40 -15.01 4.12
N ASP A 21 4.37 -13.87 4.82
CA ASP A 21 3.43 -13.69 5.92
C ASP A 21 1.99 -13.45 5.44
N GLU A 22 1.04 -13.75 6.33
CA GLU A 22 -0.39 -13.66 6.02
C GLU A 22 -0.82 -12.22 5.70
N PHE A 23 -0.21 -11.25 6.37
CA PHE A 23 -0.51 -9.83 6.17
C PHE A 23 -0.21 -9.41 4.73
N TRP A 24 1.01 -9.63 4.23
CA TRP A 24 1.38 -9.25 2.87
C TRP A 24 0.57 -10.00 1.82
N ARG A 25 0.33 -11.30 2.01
CA ARG A 25 -0.47 -12.10 1.07
C ARG A 25 -1.89 -11.58 0.93
N ASN A 26 -2.50 -11.16 2.04
CA ASN A 26 -3.85 -10.60 2.03
C ASN A 26 -3.89 -9.25 1.32
N GLU A 27 -2.92 -8.36 1.59
CA GLU A 27 -2.85 -7.04 0.95
C GLU A 27 -2.57 -7.14 -0.56
N ILE A 28 -1.66 -8.03 -0.99
CA ILE A 28 -1.38 -8.27 -2.42
C ILE A 28 -2.63 -8.80 -3.13
N GLN A 29 -3.34 -9.76 -2.53
CA GLN A 29 -4.61 -10.25 -3.09
C GLN A 29 -5.67 -9.15 -3.15
N ALA A 30 -5.81 -8.33 -2.11
CA ALA A 30 -6.75 -7.21 -2.10
C ALA A 30 -6.44 -6.23 -3.24
N MET A 31 -5.17 -5.90 -3.48
CA MET A 31 -4.77 -5.04 -4.58
C MET A 31 -5.11 -5.62 -5.95
N LEU A 32 -4.88 -6.93 -6.15
CA LEU A 32 -5.28 -7.65 -7.37
C LEU A 32 -6.81 -7.62 -7.58
N GLN A 33 -7.60 -7.80 -6.52
CA GLN A 33 -9.06 -7.75 -6.58
C GLN A 33 -9.61 -6.34 -6.87
N ILE A 34 -9.06 -5.32 -6.21
CA ILE A 34 -9.48 -3.92 -6.40
C ILE A 34 -9.08 -3.41 -7.80
N ASN A 35 -7.97 -3.93 -8.36
CA ASN A 35 -7.41 -3.54 -9.65
C ASN A 35 -7.16 -2.02 -9.78
N LYS A 36 -6.70 -1.39 -8.68
CA LYS A 36 -6.32 0.02 -8.64
C LYS A 36 -4.98 0.18 -7.96
N LYS A 37 -4.26 1.21 -8.39
CA LYS A 37 -3.08 1.73 -7.70
C LYS A 37 -3.39 3.13 -7.18
N ALA A 38 -2.74 3.50 -6.08
CA ALA A 38 -2.78 4.84 -5.52
C ALA A 38 -1.37 5.45 -5.55
N GLU A 39 -1.27 6.70 -5.99
CA GLU A 39 -0.03 7.46 -5.93
C GLU A 39 0.03 8.20 -4.59
N GLN A 40 1.19 8.26 -3.93
CA GLN A 40 1.32 8.96 -2.64
C GLN A 40 0.95 10.45 -2.76
N GLN A 41 1.26 11.06 -3.92
CA GLN A 41 0.85 12.43 -4.29
C GLN A 41 -0.66 12.63 -4.17
N ALA A 42 -1.48 11.58 -4.34
CA ALA A 42 -2.93 11.68 -4.29
C ALA A 42 -3.44 12.03 -2.90
N LEU A 43 -2.64 11.87 -1.84
CA LEU A 43 -2.98 12.32 -0.49
C LEU A 43 -3.02 13.85 -0.40
N ALA A 44 -2.27 14.56 -1.25
CA ALA A 44 -2.27 16.03 -1.31
C ALA A 44 -3.63 16.62 -1.68
N LYS A 45 -4.56 15.79 -2.20
CA LYS A 45 -5.96 16.22 -2.44
C LYS A 45 -6.69 16.63 -1.16
N TYR A 46 -6.20 16.22 0.01
CA TYR A 46 -6.72 16.59 1.32
C TYR A 46 -5.97 17.77 1.96
N GLY A 47 -5.02 18.39 1.24
CA GLY A 47 -4.14 19.44 1.73
C GLY A 47 -2.67 19.04 1.61
N LEU A 48 -1.79 20.02 1.37
CA LEU A 48 -0.35 19.78 1.23
C LEU A 48 0.28 19.21 2.51
N ASP A 49 -0.23 19.64 3.68
CA ASP A 49 0.25 19.23 5.00
C ASP A 49 -0.45 17.96 5.53
N TYR A 50 -1.41 17.39 4.78
CA TYR A 50 -2.19 16.24 5.23
C TYR A 50 -1.33 15.01 5.57
N VAL A 51 -0.24 14.82 4.82
CA VAL A 51 0.65 13.68 5.03
C VAL A 51 1.35 13.76 6.39
N THR A 52 1.83 14.96 6.76
CA THR A 52 2.56 15.19 8.01
C THR A 52 1.63 15.29 9.21
N ASP A 53 0.47 15.92 9.02
CA ASP A 53 -0.39 16.32 10.13
C ASP A 53 -1.45 15.26 10.47
N THR A 54 -1.75 14.35 9.54
CA THR A 54 -2.82 13.35 9.72
C THR A 54 -2.36 11.94 9.36
N TYR A 55 -1.95 11.72 8.11
CA TYR A 55 -1.75 10.35 7.59
C TYR A 55 -0.62 9.60 8.31
N LEU A 56 0.57 10.20 8.43
CA LEU A 56 1.69 9.57 9.12
C LEU A 56 1.40 9.41 10.62
N PRO A 57 0.85 10.43 11.31
CA PRO A 57 0.48 10.27 12.70
C PRO A 57 -0.47 9.12 13.01
N GLU A 58 -1.55 8.99 12.24
CA GLU A 58 -2.53 7.92 12.45
C GLU A 58 -1.96 6.52 12.18
N LYS A 59 -0.98 6.40 11.26
CA LYS A 59 -0.35 5.12 10.91
C LYS A 59 0.76 4.70 11.88
N LEU A 60 1.56 5.64 12.35
CA LEU A 60 2.77 5.35 13.14
C LEU A 60 2.52 5.41 14.65
N GLY A 61 1.56 6.23 15.11
CA GLY A 61 1.22 6.37 16.52
C GLY A 61 0.86 5.04 17.22
N PRO A 62 -0.02 4.20 16.65
CA PRO A 62 -0.35 2.89 17.23
C PRO A 62 0.84 1.93 17.34
N LEU A 63 1.90 2.15 16.56
CA LEU A 63 3.14 1.37 16.58
C LEU A 63 4.18 1.93 17.57
N GLY A 64 3.88 3.06 18.22
CA GLY A 64 4.81 3.75 19.11
C GLY A 64 5.99 4.42 18.41
N LEU A 65 5.83 4.77 17.12
CA LEU A 65 6.89 5.31 16.25
C LEU A 65 6.79 6.82 16.02
N MET A 66 6.04 7.52 16.88
CA MET A 66 5.92 8.98 16.92
C MET A 66 6.25 9.49 18.31
#